data_AF-A0A3N5EJ16-F1
#
_entry.id   AF-A0A3N5EJ16-F1
#
_cell.length_a   1.000
_cell.length_b   1.000
_cell.length_c   1.000
_cell.angle_alpha   90.00
_cell.angle_beta   90.00
_cell.angle_gamma   90.00
#
_symmetry.space_group_name_H-M   'P 1'
#
loop_
_entity.id
_entity.type
_entity.pdbx_description
1 polymer ?
#
loop_
_entity_poly.entity_id
_entity_poly.type
_entity_poly.pdbx_seq_one_letter_code
_entity_poly.pdbx_strand_id
1 'polypeptide(L)'
;MYSKEELCNKITALYPDLGKCGIDITVEYDPKQKIWLVDLKKGSHELKHHLEIPDADACKADQQCVALGLEIDHLKQNIAGQQF
;
A
#
# COMPACT_ATOMS: atom_id res chain seq x y z
N MET A 1 -17.20 -6.83 1.59
CA MET A 1 -16.55 -5.65 0.98
C MET A 1 -15.75 -4.97 2.08
N TYR A 2 -14.45 -4.88 1.90
CA TYR A 2 -13.57 -4.11 2.79
C TYR A 2 -13.66 -2.64 2.40
N SER A 3 -13.67 -1.76 3.39
CA SER A 3 -13.60 -0.32 3.16
C SER A 3 -12.17 0.09 2.90
N LYS A 4 -11.98 1.18 2.14
CA LYS A 4 -10.66 1.79 1.90
C LYS A 4 -9.89 2.04 3.21
N GLU A 5 -10.61 2.42 4.27
CA GLU A 5 -10.05 2.66 5.60
C GLU A 5 -9.53 1.38 6.26
N GLU A 6 -10.22 0.25 6.13
CA GLU A 6 -9.74 -1.02 6.70
C GLU A 6 -8.45 -1.47 6.03
N LEU A 7 -8.42 -1.42 4.69
CA LEU A 7 -7.24 -1.81 3.92
C LEU A 7 -6.05 -0.90 4.25
N CYS A 8 -6.29 0.40 4.28
CA CYS A 8 -5.28 1.42 4.60
C CYS A 8 -4.75 1.31 6.05
N ASN A 9 -5.62 1.05 7.02
CA ASN A 9 -5.21 0.78 8.40
C ASN A 9 -4.39 -0.49 8.52
N LYS A 10 -4.76 -1.57 7.81
CA LYS A 10 -3.99 -2.82 7.79
C LYS A 10 -2.59 -2.59 7.21
N ILE A 11 -2.48 -1.86 6.10
CA ILE A 11 -1.18 -1.49 5.49
C ILE A 11 -0.35 -0.67 6.47
N THR A 12 -0.95 0.31 7.16
CA THR A 12 -0.27 1.13 8.16
C THR A 12 0.21 0.31 9.36
N ALA A 13 -0.56 -0.69 9.79
CA ALA A 13 -0.18 -1.59 10.87
C ALA A 13 0.98 -2.52 10.48
N LEU A 14 1.02 -2.96 9.22
CA LEU A 14 2.11 -3.78 8.67
C LEU A 14 3.38 -2.95 8.40
N TYR A 15 3.19 -1.70 7.96
CA TYR A 15 4.28 -0.80 7.56
C TYR A 15 4.12 0.57 8.25
N PRO A 16 4.27 0.64 9.58
CA PRO A 16 4.14 1.89 10.32
C PRO A 16 5.18 2.93 9.90
N ASP A 17 6.32 2.47 9.36
CA ASP A 17 7.36 3.33 8.82
C ASP A 17 6.90 4.15 7.61
N LEU A 18 5.92 3.70 6.82
CA LEU A 18 5.51 4.45 5.62
C LEU A 18 4.77 5.75 5.94
N GLY A 19 4.18 5.85 7.14
CA GLY A 19 3.45 7.02 7.59
C GLY A 19 2.02 6.67 7.99
N LYS A 20 1.10 7.62 7.86
CA LYS A 20 -0.28 7.47 8.31
C LYS A 20 -1.27 7.29 7.16
N CYS A 21 -2.25 6.42 7.39
CA CYS A 21 -3.43 6.32 6.55
C CYS A 21 -4.13 7.69 6.38
N GLY A 22 -4.41 8.07 5.14
CA GLY A 22 -5.03 9.33 4.74
C GLY A 22 -4.09 10.52 4.61
N ILE A 23 -2.80 10.38 4.96
CA ILE A 23 -1.79 11.44 4.85
C ILE A 23 -0.70 10.99 3.88
N ASP A 24 0.04 9.96 4.28
CA ASP A 24 1.12 9.35 3.51
C ASP A 24 0.61 8.17 2.69
N ILE A 25 -0.47 7.52 3.13
CA ILE A 25 -1.03 6.33 2.50
C ILE A 25 -2.47 6.62 2.10
N THR A 26 -2.77 6.65 0.81
CA THR A 26 -4.12 6.84 0.27
C THR A 26 -4.54 5.58 -0.47
N VAL A 27 -5.75 5.11 -0.17
CA VAL A 27 -6.33 3.92 -0.81
C VAL A 27 -7.64 4.31 -1.48
N GLU A 28 -7.74 4.03 -2.77
CA GLU A 28 -8.91 4.32 -3.59
C GLU A 28 -9.38 3.06 -4.31
N TYR A 29 -10.68 2.79 -4.29
CA TYR A 29 -11.24 1.68 -5.04
C TYR A 29 -11.62 2.16 -6.45
N ASP A 30 -11.08 1.52 -7.48
CA ASP A 30 -11.50 1.73 -8.85
C ASP A 30 -12.56 0.66 -9.22
N PRO A 31 -13.85 1.03 -9.29
CA PRO A 31 -14.92 0.10 -9.61
C PRO A 31 -14.95 -0.32 -11.09
N LYS A 32 -14.26 0.42 -11.98
CA LYS A 32 -14.23 0.10 -13.42
C LYS A 32 -13.28 -1.06 -13.69
N GLN A 33 -12.11 -1.00 -13.06
CA GLN A 33 -11.07 -2.02 -13.16
C GLN A 33 -11.20 -3.09 -12.07
N LYS A 34 -12.03 -2.84 -11.04
CA LYS A 34 -12.17 -3.69 -9.85
C LYS A 34 -10.80 -3.92 -9.21
N ILE A 35 -10.11 -2.82 -8.92
CA ILE A 35 -8.79 -2.82 -8.26
C ILE A 35 -8.77 -1.77 -7.16
N TRP A 36 -7.83 -1.89 -6.26
CA TRP A 36 -7.51 -0.91 -5.24
C TRP A 36 -6.24 -0.15 -5.66
N LEU A 37 -6.39 1.14 -5.95
CA LEU A 37 -5.27 2.05 -6.11
C LEU A 37 -4.69 2.36 -4.72
N VAL A 38 -3.42 2.07 -4.52
CA VAL A 38 -2.69 2.42 -3.31
C VAL A 38 -1.63 3.46 -3.68
N ASP A 39 -1.82 4.68 -3.20
CA ASP A 39 -0.91 5.81 -3.38
C ASP A 39 -0.14 6.04 -2.08
N LEU A 40 1.17 5.91 -2.15
CA LEU A 40 2.09 6.06 -1.02
C LEU A 40 2.98 7.27 -1.28
N LYS A 41 2.88 8.28 -0.43
CA LYS A 41 3.64 9.51 -0.48
C LYS A 41 4.51 9.61 0.76
N LYS A 42 5.81 9.80 0.56
CA LYS A 42 6.73 10.05 1.66
C LYS A 42 7.79 11.07 1.26
N GLY A 43 7.63 12.29 1.75
CA GLY A 43 8.48 13.43 1.39
C GLY A 43 8.34 13.78 -0.09
N SER A 44 9.44 13.64 -0.85
CA SER A 44 9.47 13.91 -2.30
C SER A 44 9.21 12.67 -3.16
N HIS A 45 9.04 11.49 -2.54
CA HIS A 45 8.81 10.24 -3.25
C HIS A 45 7.33 9.86 -3.20
N GLU A 46 6.81 9.39 -4.33
CA GLU A 46 5.45 8.88 -4.50
C GLU A 46 5.54 7.51 -5.20
N LEU A 47 4.76 6.55 -4.72
CA LEU A 47 4.56 5.24 -5.36
C LEU A 47 3.06 5.02 -5.53
N LYS A 48 2.65 4.65 -6.74
CA LYS A 48 1.30 4.21 -7.04
C LYS A 48 1.32 2.74 -7.39
N HIS A 49 0.53 1.96 -6.67
CA HIS A 49 0.39 0.53 -6.89
C HIS A 49 -1.07 0.16 -7.17
N HIS A 50 -1.27 -0.77 -8.08
CA HIS A 50 -2.59 -1.32 -8.41
C HIS A 50 -2.74 -2.69 -7.74
N LEU A 51 -3.46 -2.71 -6.63
CA LEU A 51 -3.71 -3.92 -5.87
C LEU A 51 -4.99 -4.59 -6.38
N GLU A 52 -4.88 -5.81 -6.89
CA GLU A 52 -6.05 -6.57 -7.32
C GLU A 52 -6.91 -7.01 -6.12
N ILE A 53 -8.21 -7.25 -6.34
CA ILE A 53 -9.11 -7.76 -5.28
C ILE A 53 -8.61 -9.04 -4.59
N PRO A 54 -8.15 -10.08 -5.30
CA PRO A 54 -7.62 -11.28 -4.64
C PRO A 54 -6.41 -10.97 -3.74
N ASP A 55 -5.51 -10.09 -4.16
CA ASP A 55 -4.38 -9.64 -3.34
C ASP A 55 -4.80 -8.80 -2.13
N ALA A 56 -5.82 -7.94 -2.30
CA ALA A 56 -6.41 -7.20 -1.19
C ALA A 56 -7.06 -8.13 -0.16
N ASP A 57 -7.72 -9.19 -0.61
CA ASP A 57 -8.32 -10.22 0.25
C ASP A 57 -7.22 -11.00 1.00
N ALA A 58 -6.16 -11.41 0.30
CA ALA A 58 -5.00 -12.10 0.88
C ALA A 58 -4.27 -11.23 1.91
N CYS A 59 -4.12 -9.93 1.65
CA CYS A 59 -3.53 -8.97 2.57
C CYS A 59 -4.36 -8.85 3.87
N LYS A 60 -5.70 -8.92 3.76
CA LYS A 60 -6.60 -8.87 4.90
C LYS A 60 -6.65 -10.19 5.67
N ALA A 61 -6.49 -11.32 4.99
CA ALA A 61 -6.52 -12.69 5.55
C ALA A 61 -5.30 -13.08 6.40
N ASP A 62 -4.45 -12.11 6.75
CA ASP A 62 -3.52 -12.16 7.90
C ASP A 62 -2.12 -12.73 7.68
N GLN A 63 -1.57 -12.81 6.46
CA GLN A 63 -0.15 -13.17 6.35
C GLN A 63 0.67 -12.35 5.38
N GLN A 64 0.17 -12.01 4.20
CA GLN A 64 1.08 -11.61 3.14
C GLN A 64 0.41 -10.64 2.18
N CYS A 65 0.54 -9.36 2.50
CA CYS A 65 0.46 -8.29 1.51
C CYS A 65 1.72 -8.37 0.61
N VAL A 66 2.04 -9.52 0.02
CA VAL A 66 3.36 -9.79 -0.60
C VAL A 66 3.53 -9.01 -1.88
N ALA A 67 2.51 -8.96 -2.73
CA ALA A 67 2.54 -8.15 -3.96
C ALA A 67 2.80 -6.68 -3.62
N LEU A 68 2.00 -6.12 -2.70
CA LEU A 68 2.16 -4.74 -2.25
C LEU A 68 3.48 -4.52 -1.48
N GLY A 69 3.88 -5.51 -0.67
CA GLY A 69 5.00 -5.45 0.25
C GLY A 69 6.34 -5.40 -0.45
N LEU A 70 6.51 -6.14 -1.55
CA LEU A 70 7.71 -6.11 -2.37
C LEU A 70 7.94 -4.73 -3.01
N GLU A 71 6.88 -4.12 -3.54
CA GLU A 71 6.97 -2.77 -4.13
C GLU A 71 7.15 -1.68 -3.05
N ILE A 72 6.52 -1.85 -1.89
CA ILE A 72 6.73 -1.03 -0.70
C ILE A 72 8.18 -1.12 -0.22
N ASP A 73 8.79 -2.31 -0.23
CA ASP A 73 10.19 -2.48 0.19
C ASP A 73 11.14 -1.82 -0.80
N HIS A 74 10.87 -1.95 -2.10
CA HIS A 74 11.64 -1.26 -3.12
C HIS A 74 11.51 0.27 -3.00
N LEU A 75 10.32 0.78 -2.69
CA LEU A 75 10.11 2.20 -2.37
C LEU A 75 10.89 2.60 -1.11
N LYS A 76 10.84 1.81 -0.04
CA LYS A 76 11.60 2.06 1.19
C LYS A 76 13.10 2.13 0.90
N GLN A 77 13.65 1.25 0.06
CA GLN A 77 15.06 1.27 -0.34
C GLN A 77 15.41 2.54 -1.13
N ASN A 78 14.55 2.95 -2.08
CA ASN A 78 14.73 4.19 -2.82
C ASN A 78 14.66 5.43 -1.91
N ILE A 79 13.70 5.49 -0.97
CA ILE A 79 13.57 6.58 0.00
C ILE A 79 14.75 6.62 0.97
N ALA A 80 15.25 5.46 1.40
CA ALA A 80 16.38 5.35 2.32
C ALA A 80 17.72 5.74 1.69
N GLY A 81 17.75 6.09 0.39
CA GLY A 81 18.97 6.44 -0.32
C GLY A 81 19.93 5.25 -0.48
N GLN A 82 19.45 4.02 -0.30
CA GLN A 82 20.22 2.81 -0.61
C GLN A 82 20.03 2.47 -2.08
N GLN A 83 20.45 3.39 -2.96
CA GLN A 83 20.93 3.01 -4.27
C GLN A 83 22.38 2.54 -4.05
N PHE A 84 22.61 1.24 -4.13
CA PHE A 84 23.96 0.71 -4.32
C PHE A 84 24.39 0.92 -5.77
#